data_AF-A0A7X3RBF5-F1
#
_entry.id   AF-A0A7X3RBF5-F1
#
_cell.length_a   1.000
_cell.length_b   1.000
_cell.length_c   1.000
_cell.angle_alpha   90.00
_cell.angle_beta   90.00
_cell.angle_gamma   90.00
#
_symmetry.space_group_name_H-M   'P 1'
#
loop_
_entity.id
_entity.type
_entity.pdbx_description
1 polymer ?
#
loop_
_entity_poly.entity_id
_entity_poly.type
_entity_poly.pdbx_seq_one_letter_code
_entity_poly.pdbx_strand_id
1 'polypeptide(L)'
;MANAPISPIRYISINLGSNVGANDTLVVVRVVPAGREGNTVIGRTLNYGEPDSGDAINIRPGEKLLFPVGNIKITIQGIDRENSPESDGYAAVSNTIWTWLQIGPSLDLGLFRFLVAAARRLDTAHDLCVNALNNLESCPGEPVIKTRARIFKALGYAELMCVALNRAIRMIKDIPSKFSVSVAIPQTVDAIFPALKDIRDALEHIEERAFAIVNAQGDQHPDALTIFDQDNFSSHAVLRYANHSLDIRGDVIPALITSRQFIFQIAVEKAGAAKTVNVPVEFPEPSKALI
;
A
#
# COMPACT_ATOMS: atom_id res chain seq x y z
N MET A 1 -9.52 1.57 -51.72
CA MET A 1 -9.85 1.00 -50.39
C MET A 1 -9.50 2.06 -49.37
N ALA A 2 -10.48 2.56 -48.62
CA ALA A 2 -10.25 3.58 -47.60
C ALA A 2 -9.57 2.92 -46.40
N ASN A 3 -8.33 3.30 -46.11
CA ASN A 3 -7.61 2.83 -44.93
C ASN A 3 -8.36 3.31 -43.69
N ALA A 4 -8.86 2.36 -42.88
CA ALA A 4 -9.44 2.68 -41.59
C ALA A 4 -8.40 3.41 -40.72
N PRO A 5 -8.75 4.54 -40.08
CA PRO A 5 -7.84 5.20 -39.16
C PRO A 5 -7.53 4.25 -37.99
N ILE A 6 -6.25 4.07 -37.71
CA ILE A 6 -5.80 3.36 -36.52
C ILE A 6 -6.26 4.17 -35.31
N SER A 7 -6.93 3.52 -34.36
CA SER A 7 -7.39 4.17 -33.13
C SER A 7 -6.21 4.85 -32.41
N PRO A 8 -6.41 6.06 -31.86
CA PRO A 8 -5.37 6.79 -31.16
C PRO A 8 -4.81 5.94 -30.00
N ILE A 9 -3.50 5.73 -29.99
CA ILE A 9 -2.83 4.96 -28.93
C ILE A 9 -2.53 5.90 -27.78
N ARG A 10 -3.23 5.69 -26.66
CA ARG A 10 -3.07 6.48 -25.43
C ARG A 10 -2.26 5.75 -24.35
N TYR A 11 -2.36 4.43 -24.33
CA TYR A 11 -1.71 3.58 -23.34
C TYR A 11 -1.12 2.36 -24.02
N ILE A 12 -0.05 1.82 -23.43
CA ILE A 12 0.46 0.48 -23.76
C ILE A 12 0.45 -0.36 -22.49
N SER A 13 0.20 -1.66 -22.64
CA SER A 13 0.35 -2.63 -21.56
C SER A 13 1.68 -3.35 -21.75
N ILE A 14 2.48 -3.41 -20.69
CA ILE A 14 3.77 -4.09 -20.70
C ILE A 14 3.63 -5.34 -19.85
N ASN A 15 3.82 -6.51 -20.46
CA ASN A 15 3.96 -7.76 -19.73
C ASN A 15 5.40 -7.85 -19.19
N LEU A 16 5.51 -7.94 -17.88
CA LEU A 16 6.78 -7.94 -17.15
C LEU A 16 7.20 -9.34 -16.73
N GLY A 17 6.35 -10.35 -16.97
CA GLY A 17 6.67 -11.76 -16.80
C GLY A 17 7.33 -12.36 -18.04
N SER A 18 7.98 -13.51 -17.83
CA SER A 18 8.53 -14.33 -18.92
C SER A 18 7.47 -15.08 -19.74
N ASN A 19 6.23 -15.14 -19.22
CA ASN A 19 5.13 -15.91 -19.79
C ASN A 19 4.20 -15.01 -20.60
N VAL A 20 4.31 -15.10 -21.93
CA VAL A 20 3.42 -14.40 -22.85
C VAL A 20 1.97 -14.84 -22.61
N GLY A 21 1.06 -13.89 -22.40
CA GLY A 21 -0.36 -14.15 -22.13
C GLY A 21 -0.76 -14.25 -20.66
N ALA A 22 0.19 -14.18 -19.73
CA ALA A 22 -0.12 -14.03 -18.31
C ALA A 22 -0.60 -12.59 -18.00
N ASN A 23 -1.73 -12.46 -17.30
CA ASN A 23 -2.32 -11.16 -16.95
C ASN A 23 -1.89 -10.65 -15.55
N ASP A 24 -1.10 -11.44 -14.83
CA ASP A 24 -0.70 -11.18 -13.43
C ASP A 24 0.46 -10.17 -13.28
N THR A 25 1.10 -9.81 -14.39
CA THR A 25 2.31 -8.96 -14.44
C THR A 25 2.20 -7.88 -15.52
N LEU A 26 0.98 -7.39 -15.79
CA LEU A 26 0.74 -6.30 -16.73
C LEU A 26 0.80 -4.95 -16.02
N VAL A 27 1.63 -4.04 -16.55
CA VAL A 27 1.61 -2.63 -16.16
C VAL A 27 1.16 -1.79 -17.34
N VAL A 28 0.12 -0.99 -17.12
CA VAL A 28 -0.39 -0.03 -18.10
C VAL A 28 0.34 1.28 -17.94
N VAL A 29 0.91 1.81 -19.02
CA VAL A 29 1.58 3.12 -19.01
C VAL A 29 0.99 4.06 -20.04
N ARG A 30 0.80 5.31 -19.64
CA ARG A 30 0.37 6.40 -20.53
C ARG A 30 1.49 6.76 -21.51
N VAL A 31 1.19 6.81 -22.81
CA VAL A 31 2.18 7.10 -23.87
C VAL A 31 1.82 8.32 -24.70
N VAL A 32 2.79 9.18 -24.96
CA VAL A 32 2.63 10.44 -25.71
C VAL A 32 3.58 10.47 -26.91
N PRO A 33 3.24 11.22 -27.98
CA PRO A 33 4.14 11.39 -29.11
C PRO A 33 5.43 12.13 -28.68
N ALA A 34 6.57 11.63 -29.14
CA ALA A 34 7.89 12.25 -28.93
C ALA A 34 8.47 12.85 -30.21
N GLY A 35 7.93 12.48 -31.38
CA GLY A 35 8.40 12.97 -32.66
C GLY A 35 8.02 12.04 -33.80
N ARG A 36 8.53 12.37 -34.99
CA ARG A 36 8.36 11.55 -36.18
C ARG A 36 9.59 11.70 -37.08
N GLU A 37 10.12 10.57 -37.54
CA GLU A 37 11.29 10.50 -38.41
C GLU A 37 10.95 9.62 -39.63
N GLY A 38 10.76 10.25 -40.79
CA GLY A 38 10.28 9.57 -41.99
C GLY A 38 8.94 8.86 -41.73
N ASN A 39 8.92 7.53 -41.92
CA ASN A 39 7.74 6.68 -41.69
C ASN A 39 7.67 6.11 -40.25
N THR A 40 8.49 6.60 -39.33
CA THR A 40 8.52 6.13 -37.94
C THR A 40 7.94 7.18 -37.01
N VAL A 41 6.89 6.82 -36.29
CA VAL A 41 6.34 7.60 -35.17
C VAL A 41 7.10 7.20 -33.92
N ILE A 42 7.64 8.19 -33.21
CA ILE A 42 8.40 7.96 -31.98
C ILE A 42 7.47 8.19 -30.79
N GLY A 43 7.31 7.18 -29.95
CA GLY A 43 6.57 7.24 -28.71
C GLY A 43 7.47 7.36 -27.48
N ARG A 44 6.92 7.88 -26.38
CA ARG A 44 7.48 7.79 -25.04
C ARG A 44 6.38 7.68 -23.99
N THR A 45 6.71 7.25 -22.79
CA THR A 45 5.80 7.36 -21.64
C THR A 45 5.68 8.81 -21.20
N LEU A 46 4.48 9.20 -20.75
CA LEU A 46 4.26 10.44 -20.02
C LEU A 46 5.07 10.38 -18.72
N ASN A 47 5.89 11.38 -18.43
CA ASN A 47 6.69 11.37 -17.20
C ASN A 47 5.80 11.57 -15.97
N TYR A 48 6.23 11.05 -14.82
CA TYR A 48 5.53 11.33 -13.58
C TYR A 48 5.56 12.83 -13.26
N GLY A 49 4.39 13.41 -12.95
CA GLY A 49 4.23 14.84 -12.70
C GLY A 49 4.13 15.71 -13.96
N GLU A 50 4.33 15.14 -15.16
CA GLU A 50 4.07 15.82 -16.42
C GLU A 50 2.55 15.99 -16.60
N PRO A 51 2.03 17.21 -16.84
CA PRO A 51 0.63 17.40 -17.17
C PRO A 51 0.25 16.62 -18.43
N ASP A 52 -0.83 15.85 -18.36
CA ASP A 52 -1.34 15.14 -19.54
C ASP A 52 -2.11 16.13 -20.42
N SER A 53 -1.53 16.49 -21.57
CA SER A 53 -2.17 17.32 -22.59
C SER A 53 -3.35 16.63 -23.30
N GLY A 54 -3.54 15.33 -23.07
CA GLY A 54 -4.52 14.51 -23.77
C GLY A 54 -4.06 14.04 -25.15
N ASP A 55 -2.83 14.36 -25.56
CA ASP A 55 -2.27 13.97 -26.86
C ASP A 55 -2.09 12.46 -26.97
N ALA A 56 -2.56 11.89 -28.08
CA ALA A 56 -2.41 10.47 -28.37
C ALA A 56 -1.40 10.25 -29.50
N ILE A 57 -0.78 9.07 -29.52
CA ILE A 57 0.04 8.64 -30.63
C ILE A 57 -0.90 8.24 -31.78
N ASN A 58 -0.80 8.97 -32.89
CA ASN A 58 -1.54 8.69 -34.11
C ASN A 58 -0.58 8.10 -35.16
N ILE A 59 -0.87 6.88 -35.61
CA ILE A 59 -0.13 6.17 -36.65
C ILE A 59 -0.93 6.26 -37.94
N ARG A 60 -0.29 6.69 -39.04
CA ARG A 60 -0.92 6.70 -40.37
C ARG A 60 -0.60 5.40 -41.11
N PRO A 61 -1.38 5.03 -42.14
CA PRO A 61 -1.06 3.88 -42.98
C PRO A 61 0.36 3.98 -43.56
N GLY A 62 1.14 2.90 -43.44
CA GLY A 62 2.55 2.85 -43.87
C GLY A 62 3.56 3.33 -42.83
N GLU A 63 3.10 3.68 -41.62
CA GLU A 63 3.98 4.09 -40.53
C GLU A 63 4.13 3.02 -39.46
N LYS A 64 5.30 3.02 -38.83
CA LYS A 64 5.64 2.17 -37.69
C LYS A 64 5.66 3.00 -36.42
N LEU A 65 5.37 2.37 -35.28
CA LEU A 65 5.56 3.00 -33.97
C LEU A 65 6.79 2.39 -33.31
N LEU A 66 7.73 3.26 -32.94
CA LEU A 66 8.95 2.91 -32.24
C LEU A 66 8.96 3.61 -30.87
N PHE A 67 9.27 2.85 -29.83
CA PHE A 67 9.74 3.37 -28.55
C PHE A 67 11.24 3.08 -28.44
N PRO A 68 12.10 4.10 -28.61
CA PRO A 68 13.54 3.97 -28.39
C PRO A 68 13.87 3.44 -26.98
N VAL A 69 15.11 2.95 -26.82
CA VAL A 69 15.64 2.55 -25.52
C VAL A 69 15.46 3.70 -24.51
N GLY A 70 14.88 3.39 -23.34
CA GLY A 70 14.65 4.38 -22.29
C GLY A 70 13.42 5.28 -22.46
N ASN A 71 12.71 5.22 -23.60
CA ASN A 71 11.48 5.99 -23.80
C ASN A 71 10.26 5.37 -23.10
N ILE A 72 10.32 4.09 -22.74
CA ILE A 72 9.34 3.48 -21.85
C ILE A 72 9.87 3.51 -20.43
N LYS A 73 9.28 4.38 -19.60
CA LYS A 73 9.58 4.53 -18.17
C LYS A 73 8.38 4.11 -17.33
N ILE A 74 8.62 3.25 -16.36
CA ILE A 74 7.66 2.85 -15.33
C ILE A 74 8.14 3.46 -14.03
N THR A 75 7.29 4.19 -13.31
CA THR A 75 7.62 4.75 -11.99
C THR A 75 6.77 4.09 -10.92
N ILE A 76 7.33 3.98 -9.71
CA ILE A 76 6.58 3.43 -8.57
C ILE A 76 5.34 4.27 -8.27
N GLN A 77 5.43 5.60 -8.42
CA GLN A 77 4.28 6.50 -8.24
C GLN A 77 3.25 6.37 -9.36
N GLY A 78 3.67 5.96 -10.56
CA GLY A 78 2.75 5.65 -11.66
C GLY A 78 1.91 4.41 -11.35
N ILE A 79 2.52 3.37 -10.78
CA ILE A 79 1.81 2.19 -10.27
C ILE A 79 0.91 2.57 -9.09
N ASP A 80 1.44 3.38 -8.18
CA ASP A 80 0.73 3.76 -6.97
C ASP A 80 -0.54 4.58 -7.22
N ARG A 81 -0.57 5.35 -8.32
CA ARG A 81 -1.69 6.20 -8.71
C ARG A 81 -3.01 5.44 -8.84
N GLU A 82 -2.95 4.16 -9.16
CA GLU A 82 -4.13 3.31 -9.28
C GLU A 82 -4.77 3.00 -7.91
N ASN A 83 -4.04 3.19 -6.81
CA ASN A 83 -4.62 3.12 -5.47
C ASN A 83 -5.19 4.49 -5.11
N SER A 84 -6.52 4.58 -5.13
CA SER A 84 -7.21 5.77 -4.65
C SER A 84 -7.13 5.82 -3.12
N PRO A 85 -6.69 6.92 -2.50
CA PRO A 85 -6.76 7.06 -1.06
C PRO A 85 -8.21 7.07 -0.58
N GLU A 86 -8.45 6.45 0.57
CA GLU A 86 -9.74 6.51 1.25
C GLU A 86 -9.96 7.88 1.90
N SER A 87 -11.13 8.08 2.51
CA SER A 87 -11.50 9.36 3.16
C SER A 87 -10.57 9.77 4.30
N ASP A 88 -9.84 8.82 4.88
CA ASP A 88 -8.83 9.07 5.91
C ASP A 88 -7.43 9.37 5.36
N GLY A 89 -7.26 9.33 4.03
CA GLY A 89 -6.00 9.61 3.34
C GLY A 89 -5.05 8.42 3.21
N TYR A 90 -5.40 7.23 3.75
CA TYR A 90 -4.63 6.02 3.52
C TYR A 90 -4.94 5.42 2.14
N ALA A 91 -3.93 4.90 1.46
CA ALA A 91 -4.09 4.12 0.23
C ALA A 91 -3.35 2.80 0.41
N ALA A 92 -3.95 1.69 0.01
CA ALA A 92 -3.30 0.39 0.08
C ALA A 92 -1.94 0.39 -0.65
N VAL A 93 -0.94 -0.29 -0.08
CA VAL A 93 0.45 -0.25 -0.56
C VAL A 93 1.01 -1.61 -0.96
N SER A 94 0.42 -2.71 -0.48
CA SER A 94 0.91 -4.06 -0.77
C SER A 94 0.98 -4.36 -2.26
N ASN A 95 -0.05 -4.00 -3.02
CA ASN A 95 -0.07 -4.22 -4.48
C ASN A 95 0.99 -3.38 -5.21
N THR A 96 1.16 -2.11 -4.81
CA THR A 96 2.21 -1.26 -5.39
C THR A 96 3.59 -1.83 -5.13
N ILE A 97 3.88 -2.26 -3.90
CA ILE A 97 5.19 -2.79 -3.53
C ILE A 97 5.42 -4.15 -4.20
N TRP A 98 4.42 -5.04 -4.19
CA TRP A 98 4.51 -6.30 -4.91
C TRP A 98 4.85 -6.06 -6.38
N THR A 99 4.00 -5.30 -7.08
CA THR A 99 4.18 -5.01 -8.51
C THR A 99 5.55 -4.37 -8.74
N TRP A 100 5.91 -3.30 -8.01
CA TRP A 100 7.17 -2.60 -8.21
C TRP A 100 8.38 -3.50 -8.06
N LEU A 101 8.42 -4.34 -7.02
CA LEU A 101 9.57 -5.19 -6.73
C LEU A 101 9.70 -6.39 -7.67
N GLN A 102 8.65 -6.75 -8.42
CA GLN A 102 8.70 -7.77 -9.46
C GLN A 102 9.30 -7.26 -10.79
N ILE A 103 9.38 -5.94 -10.99
CA ILE A 103 9.89 -5.36 -12.23
C ILE A 103 11.41 -5.28 -12.20
N GLY A 104 12.10 -5.76 -13.23
CA GLY A 104 13.55 -5.57 -13.35
C GLY A 104 14.37 -6.49 -12.45
N PRO A 105 15.61 -6.09 -12.05
CA PRO A 105 16.49 -6.96 -11.29
C PRO A 105 15.91 -7.36 -9.94
N SER A 106 16.06 -8.63 -9.57
CA SER A 106 15.63 -9.16 -8.28
C SER A 106 16.38 -8.47 -7.13
N LEU A 107 15.64 -8.03 -6.13
CA LEU A 107 16.20 -7.58 -4.85
C LEU A 107 16.68 -8.76 -4.00
N ASP A 108 17.36 -8.45 -2.90
CA ASP A 108 17.52 -9.39 -1.79
C ASP A 108 16.16 -10.00 -1.41
N LEU A 109 16.10 -11.34 -1.41
CA LEU A 109 14.86 -12.09 -1.20
C LEU A 109 14.31 -11.88 0.22
N GLY A 110 15.19 -11.66 1.20
CA GLY A 110 14.81 -11.32 2.57
C GLY A 110 14.08 -9.98 2.63
N LEU A 111 14.67 -8.94 2.03
CA LEU A 111 14.09 -7.61 1.96
C LEU A 111 12.74 -7.62 1.21
N PHE A 112 12.66 -8.30 0.07
CA PHE A 112 11.42 -8.46 -0.68
C PHE A 112 10.30 -9.03 0.21
N ARG A 113 10.59 -10.15 0.88
CA ARG A 113 9.63 -10.80 1.79
C ARG A 113 9.24 -9.88 2.94
N PHE A 114 10.20 -9.16 3.53
CA PHE A 114 9.94 -8.22 4.62
C PHE A 114 9.03 -7.07 4.20
N LEU A 115 9.33 -6.40 3.08
CA LEU A 115 8.55 -5.26 2.58
C LEU A 115 7.13 -5.67 2.22
N VAL A 116 6.95 -6.75 1.45
CA VAL A 116 5.62 -7.24 1.06
C VAL A 116 4.82 -7.68 2.29
N ALA A 117 5.46 -8.40 3.21
CA ALA A 117 4.81 -8.88 4.43
C ALA A 117 4.42 -7.75 5.39
N ALA A 118 5.21 -6.67 5.47
CA ALA A 118 4.89 -5.47 6.22
C ALA A 118 3.76 -4.69 5.55
N ALA A 119 3.85 -4.45 4.24
CA ALA A 119 2.84 -3.74 3.45
C ALA A 119 1.46 -4.41 3.55
N ARG A 120 1.38 -5.74 3.37
CA ARG A 120 0.12 -6.48 3.51
C ARG A 120 -0.50 -6.34 4.90
N ARG A 121 0.33 -6.38 5.96
CA ARG A 121 -0.15 -6.23 7.34
C ARG A 121 -0.60 -4.81 7.64
N LEU A 122 0.05 -3.83 7.01
CA LEU A 122 -0.34 -2.43 7.11
C LEU A 122 -1.72 -2.21 6.47
N ASP A 123 -1.93 -2.73 5.26
CA ASP A 123 -3.24 -2.69 4.59
C ASP A 123 -4.32 -3.42 5.41
N THR A 124 -4.02 -4.61 5.96
CA THR A 124 -4.95 -5.31 6.86
C THR A 124 -5.24 -4.52 8.13
N ALA A 125 -4.26 -3.85 8.72
CA ALA A 125 -4.48 -3.02 9.90
C ALA A 125 -5.39 -1.83 9.58
N HIS A 126 -5.22 -1.22 8.41
CA HIS A 126 -6.09 -0.15 7.92
C HIS A 126 -7.53 -0.64 7.70
N ASP A 127 -7.73 -1.77 7.02
CA ASP A 127 -9.08 -2.36 6.85
C ASP A 127 -9.78 -2.60 8.20
N LEU A 128 -9.04 -3.11 9.19
CA LEU A 128 -9.56 -3.37 10.54
C LEU A 128 -9.88 -2.06 11.27
N CYS A 129 -9.06 -1.02 11.09
CA CYS A 129 -9.32 0.33 11.60
C CYS A 129 -10.64 0.89 11.03
N VAL A 130 -10.81 0.85 9.71
CA VAL A 130 -12.04 1.31 9.04
C VAL A 130 -13.26 0.53 9.56
N ASN A 131 -13.17 -0.78 9.67
CA ASN A 131 -14.25 -1.61 10.20
C ASN A 131 -14.57 -1.31 11.68
N ALA A 132 -13.56 -1.05 12.50
CA ALA A 132 -13.76 -0.64 13.89
C ALA A 132 -14.53 0.69 13.94
N LEU A 133 -14.06 1.71 13.21
CA LEU A 133 -14.68 3.04 13.18
C LEU A 133 -16.13 3.00 12.66
N ASN A 134 -16.39 2.26 11.58
CA ASN A 134 -17.74 2.09 11.03
C ASN A 134 -18.71 1.45 12.03
N ASN A 135 -18.24 0.52 12.88
CA ASN A 135 -19.08 -0.09 13.91
C ASN A 135 -19.29 0.82 15.13
N LEU A 136 -18.44 1.82 15.34
CA LEU A 136 -18.60 2.85 16.37
C LEU A 136 -19.54 3.99 15.94
N GLU A 137 -19.91 4.08 14.67
CA GLU A 137 -20.85 5.09 14.20
C GLU A 137 -22.22 4.95 14.89
N SER A 138 -22.75 6.09 15.33
CA SER A 138 -24.06 6.16 15.98
C SER A 138 -25.18 5.88 14.97
N CYS A 139 -26.09 4.96 15.31
CA CYS A 139 -27.27 4.66 14.52
C CYS A 139 -28.54 5.07 15.30
N PRO A 140 -29.16 6.23 14.97
CA PRO A 140 -30.34 6.71 15.69
C PRO A 140 -31.50 5.70 15.66
N GLY A 141 -32.16 5.51 16.80
CA GLY A 141 -33.30 4.61 16.93
C GLY A 141 -32.94 3.12 16.99
N GLU A 142 -31.64 2.78 17.04
CA GLU A 142 -31.24 1.40 17.18
C GLU A 142 -31.49 0.85 18.60
N PRO A 143 -32.01 -0.41 18.73
CA PRO A 143 -32.10 -1.08 20.02
C PRO A 143 -30.74 -1.27 20.70
N VAL A 144 -30.68 -1.06 22.01
CA VAL A 144 -29.48 -1.17 22.86
C VAL A 144 -28.70 -2.48 22.64
N ILE A 145 -29.39 -3.60 22.44
CA ILE A 145 -28.75 -4.91 22.20
C ILE A 145 -27.92 -4.90 20.90
N LYS A 146 -28.44 -4.26 19.84
CA LYS A 146 -27.72 -4.14 18.56
C LYS A 146 -26.55 -3.16 18.66
N THR A 147 -26.72 -2.06 19.39
CA THR A 147 -25.63 -1.12 19.68
C THR A 147 -24.49 -1.82 20.42
N ARG A 148 -24.80 -2.61 21.46
CA ARG A 148 -23.81 -3.41 22.17
C ARG A 148 -23.10 -4.41 21.25
N ALA A 149 -23.84 -5.09 20.39
CA ALA A 149 -23.25 -6.02 19.43
C ALA A 149 -22.29 -5.35 18.45
N ARG A 150 -22.58 -4.11 18.01
CA ARG A 150 -21.64 -3.32 17.20
C ARG A 150 -20.38 -2.93 17.97
N ILE A 151 -20.52 -2.47 19.22
CA ILE A 151 -19.37 -2.10 20.06
C ILE A 151 -18.43 -3.29 20.25
N PHE A 152 -18.96 -4.49 20.53
CA PHE A 152 -18.13 -5.69 20.63
C PHE A 152 -17.44 -6.06 19.32
N LYS A 153 -18.10 -5.87 18.17
CA LYS A 153 -17.46 -6.04 16.85
C LYS A 153 -16.34 -5.02 16.64
N ALA A 154 -16.59 -3.76 16.97
CA ALA A 154 -15.59 -2.70 16.88
C ALA A 154 -14.36 -3.03 17.73
N LEU A 155 -14.55 -3.53 18.95
CA LEU A 155 -13.46 -3.93 19.83
C LEU A 155 -12.66 -5.09 19.24
N GLY A 156 -13.33 -6.14 18.73
CA GLY A 156 -12.64 -7.25 18.07
C GLY A 156 -11.84 -6.82 16.83
N TYR A 157 -12.35 -5.86 16.05
CA TYR A 157 -11.58 -5.27 14.95
C TYR A 157 -10.37 -4.47 15.45
N ALA A 158 -10.53 -3.67 16.50
CA ALA A 158 -9.45 -2.88 17.09
C ALA A 158 -8.34 -3.78 17.69
N GLU A 159 -8.70 -4.91 18.30
CA GLU A 159 -7.76 -5.92 18.78
C GLU A 159 -6.89 -6.48 17.65
N LEU A 160 -7.53 -6.96 16.59
CA LEU A 160 -6.82 -7.51 15.43
C LEU A 160 -6.00 -6.44 14.73
N MET A 161 -6.48 -5.19 14.68
CA MET A 161 -5.76 -4.04 14.16
C MET A 161 -4.46 -3.84 14.95
N CYS A 162 -4.51 -3.83 16.29
CA CYS A 162 -3.32 -3.70 17.13
C CYS A 162 -2.30 -4.81 16.85
N VAL A 163 -2.76 -6.06 16.67
CA VAL A 163 -1.88 -7.18 16.30
C VAL A 163 -1.21 -6.98 14.94
N ALA A 164 -2.01 -6.64 13.91
CA ALA A 164 -1.52 -6.45 12.55
C ALA A 164 -0.53 -5.27 12.46
N LEU A 165 -0.89 -4.12 13.05
CA LEU A 165 -0.09 -2.91 13.05
C LEU A 165 1.21 -3.09 13.85
N ASN A 166 1.16 -3.69 15.03
CA ASN A 166 2.35 -3.95 15.85
C ASN A 166 3.35 -4.82 15.06
N ARG A 167 2.85 -5.84 14.34
CA ARG A 167 3.71 -6.67 13.50
C ARG A 167 4.27 -5.90 12.31
N ALA A 168 3.47 -5.08 11.64
CA ALA A 168 3.92 -4.24 10.53
C ALA A 168 5.02 -3.26 10.98
N ILE A 169 4.76 -2.46 12.03
CA ILE A 169 5.73 -1.48 12.56
C ILE A 169 7.02 -2.16 13.02
N ARG A 170 6.94 -3.28 13.76
CA ARG A 170 8.15 -4.01 14.16
C ARG A 170 8.97 -4.47 12.96
N MET A 171 8.33 -5.01 11.93
CA MET A 171 9.04 -5.42 10.71
C MET A 171 9.69 -4.24 10.01
N ILE A 172 9.00 -3.11 9.94
CA ILE A 172 9.49 -1.89 9.32
C ILE A 172 10.70 -1.31 10.09
N LYS A 173 10.64 -1.27 11.42
CA LYS A 173 11.74 -0.81 12.28
C LYS A 173 12.99 -1.70 12.20
N ASP A 174 12.81 -2.99 11.93
CA ASP A 174 13.90 -3.94 11.78
C ASP A 174 14.63 -3.81 10.42
N ILE A 175 14.01 -3.20 9.41
CA ILE A 175 14.55 -3.18 8.03
C ILE A 175 15.91 -2.46 7.94
N PRO A 176 16.10 -1.24 8.48
CA PRO A 176 17.37 -0.51 8.39
C PRO A 176 18.58 -1.32 8.85
N SER A 177 18.47 -1.97 10.01
CA SER A 177 19.56 -2.77 10.58
C SER A 177 19.77 -4.10 9.86
N LYS A 178 18.71 -4.75 9.35
CA LYS A 178 18.79 -6.07 8.70
C LYS A 178 19.23 -6.02 7.24
N PHE A 179 18.93 -4.93 6.53
CA PHE A 179 19.12 -4.84 5.07
C PHE A 179 19.97 -3.63 4.63
N SER A 180 20.69 -3.02 5.56
CA SER A 180 21.56 -1.86 5.32
C SER A 180 20.82 -0.75 4.56
N VAL A 181 19.63 -0.39 5.03
CA VAL A 181 18.81 0.69 4.46
C VAL A 181 19.12 2.00 5.20
N SER A 182 19.27 3.08 4.46
CA SER A 182 19.64 4.39 5.02
C SER A 182 18.46 5.27 5.43
N VAL A 183 17.24 4.95 4.96
CA VAL A 183 16.02 5.68 5.33
C VAL A 183 15.80 5.67 6.85
N ALA A 184 15.68 6.86 7.43
CA ALA A 184 15.45 7.03 8.87
C ALA A 184 14.01 6.66 9.26
N ILE A 185 13.86 5.96 10.39
CA ILE A 185 12.54 5.59 10.92
C ILE A 185 11.77 6.88 11.27
N PRO A 186 10.53 7.06 10.78
CA PRO A 186 9.76 8.26 11.07
C PRO A 186 9.40 8.37 12.55
N GLN A 187 9.46 9.59 13.11
CA GLN A 187 9.15 9.85 14.52
C GLN A 187 7.75 9.37 14.91
N THR A 188 6.74 9.54 14.05
CA THR A 188 5.36 9.07 14.30
C THR A 188 5.31 7.56 14.55
N VAL A 189 6.07 6.79 13.78
CA VAL A 189 6.15 5.32 13.91
C VAL A 189 6.87 4.92 15.20
N ASP A 190 7.93 5.65 15.55
CA ASP A 190 8.68 5.40 16.78
C ASP A 190 7.89 5.78 18.04
N ALA A 191 7.16 6.89 18.02
CA ALA A 191 6.41 7.42 19.15
C ALA A 191 5.22 6.54 19.53
N ILE A 192 4.49 5.99 18.56
CA ILE A 192 3.30 5.17 18.81
C ILE A 192 3.63 3.75 19.27
N PHE A 193 4.84 3.25 18.92
CA PHE A 193 5.19 1.85 19.09
C PHE A 193 5.11 1.33 20.53
N PRO A 194 5.58 2.05 21.57
CA PRO A 194 5.45 1.58 22.95
C PRO A 194 4.00 1.38 23.38
N ALA A 195 3.13 2.38 23.15
CA ALA A 195 1.71 2.30 23.51
C ALA A 195 0.99 1.18 22.74
N LEU A 196 1.23 1.08 21.43
CA LEU A 196 0.69 0.03 20.59
C LEU A 196 1.09 -1.37 21.08
N LYS A 197 2.37 -1.55 21.45
CA LYS A 197 2.89 -2.82 21.94
C LYS A 197 2.21 -3.19 23.27
N ASP A 198 2.18 -2.28 24.24
CA ASP A 198 1.65 -2.58 25.57
C ASP A 198 0.14 -2.80 25.56
N ILE A 199 -0.62 -2.04 24.76
CA ILE A 199 -2.05 -2.27 24.55
C ILE A 199 -2.30 -3.62 23.88
N ARG A 200 -1.54 -3.95 22.82
CA ARG A 200 -1.64 -5.26 22.15
C ARG A 200 -1.33 -6.41 23.09
N ASP A 201 -0.26 -6.30 23.88
CA ASP A 201 0.15 -7.33 24.85
C ASP A 201 -0.84 -7.42 26.02
N ALA A 202 -1.54 -6.34 26.36
CA ALA A 202 -2.64 -6.37 27.33
C ALA A 202 -3.86 -7.11 26.78
N LEU A 203 -4.25 -6.84 25.53
CA LEU A 203 -5.37 -7.52 24.85
C LEU A 203 -5.12 -9.02 24.67
N GLU A 204 -3.88 -9.42 24.37
CA GLU A 204 -3.49 -10.83 24.18
C GLU A 204 -3.48 -11.65 25.49
N HIS A 205 -3.26 -11.01 26.63
CA HIS A 205 -3.02 -11.67 27.92
C HIS A 205 -3.96 -11.21 29.03
N ILE A 206 -5.15 -10.70 28.68
CA ILE A 206 -6.02 -10.03 29.64
C ILE A 206 -6.55 -10.99 30.70
N GLU A 207 -6.94 -12.20 30.32
CA GLU A 207 -7.37 -13.26 31.22
C GLU A 207 -6.26 -13.69 32.19
N GLU A 208 -5.02 -13.76 31.70
CA GLU A 208 -3.87 -14.12 32.51
C GLU A 208 -3.52 -13.02 33.50
N ARG A 209 -3.57 -11.75 33.07
CA ARG A 209 -3.26 -10.57 33.90
C ARG A 209 -4.34 -10.25 34.92
N ALA A 210 -5.61 -10.49 34.59
CA ALA A 210 -6.74 -10.26 35.49
C ALA A 210 -6.87 -11.36 36.54
N PHE A 211 -6.51 -12.61 36.21
CA PHE A 211 -6.71 -13.76 37.11
C PHE A 211 -5.40 -14.40 37.63
N ALA A 212 -4.23 -13.81 37.32
CA ALA A 212 -2.90 -14.27 37.76
C ALA A 212 -2.60 -15.75 37.44
N ILE A 213 -3.12 -16.28 36.33
CA ILE A 213 -3.19 -17.74 36.07
C ILE A 213 -1.83 -18.37 35.71
N VAL A 214 -0.83 -17.61 35.21
CA VAL A 214 0.35 -18.22 34.56
C VAL A 214 1.69 -17.99 35.27
N ASN A 215 1.83 -16.96 36.12
CA ASN A 215 3.10 -16.74 36.81
C ASN A 215 3.03 -17.20 38.27
N ALA A 216 3.93 -18.08 38.67
CA ALA A 216 4.14 -18.52 40.06
C ALA A 216 4.47 -17.37 41.04
N GLN A 217 4.55 -16.12 40.54
CA GLN A 217 4.68 -14.89 41.32
C GLN A 217 3.39 -14.05 41.45
N GLY A 218 2.23 -14.58 41.05
CA GLY A 218 0.94 -14.33 41.75
C GLY A 218 0.33 -12.92 41.80
N ASP A 219 0.91 -11.89 41.19
CA ASP A 219 0.33 -10.54 41.29
C ASP A 219 -0.55 -10.19 40.09
N GLN A 220 -1.85 -10.01 40.38
CA GLN A 220 -2.79 -9.37 39.45
C GLN A 220 -2.24 -8.00 39.04
N HIS A 221 -2.25 -7.69 37.75
CA HIS A 221 -1.83 -6.37 37.31
C HIS A 221 -2.90 -5.34 37.74
N PRO A 222 -2.58 -4.29 38.51
CA PRO A 222 -3.59 -3.37 39.06
C PRO A 222 -4.42 -2.69 37.97
N ASP A 223 -3.81 -2.46 36.81
CA ASP A 223 -4.46 -1.84 35.66
C ASP A 223 -5.06 -2.83 34.65
N ALA A 224 -5.10 -4.15 34.94
CA ALA A 224 -5.58 -5.15 33.97
C ALA A 224 -6.95 -4.77 33.40
N LEU A 225 -7.87 -4.32 34.26
CA LEU A 225 -9.23 -3.98 33.85
C LEU A 225 -9.35 -2.67 33.06
N THR A 226 -8.30 -1.84 32.98
CA THR A 226 -8.35 -0.56 32.25
C THR A 226 -8.52 -0.74 30.75
N ILE A 227 -8.14 -1.90 30.20
CA ILE A 227 -8.40 -2.24 28.79
C ILE A 227 -9.89 -2.41 28.49
N PHE A 228 -10.72 -2.60 29.53
CA PHE A 228 -12.17 -2.69 29.42
C PHE A 228 -12.88 -1.34 29.63
N ASP A 229 -12.18 -0.21 29.59
CA ASP A 229 -12.81 1.12 29.55
C ASP A 229 -13.59 1.32 28.23
N GLN A 230 -14.79 0.73 28.20
CA GLN A 230 -15.69 0.71 27.05
C GLN A 230 -16.28 2.09 26.76
N ASP A 231 -16.39 2.96 27.76
CA ASP A 231 -16.95 4.30 27.58
C ASP A 231 -16.03 5.14 26.70
N ASN A 232 -14.72 5.07 26.94
CA ASN A 232 -13.74 5.78 26.14
C ASN A 232 -13.63 5.22 24.72
N PHE A 233 -13.60 3.90 24.59
CA PHE A 233 -13.56 3.26 23.29
C PHE A 233 -14.82 3.55 22.46
N SER A 234 -16.01 3.40 23.06
CA SER A 234 -17.28 3.60 22.35
C SER A 234 -17.53 5.06 21.97
N SER A 235 -17.09 6.02 22.80
CA SER A 235 -17.34 7.45 22.57
C SER A 235 -16.26 8.12 21.74
N HIS A 236 -15.00 7.71 21.88
CA HIS A 236 -13.85 8.42 21.31
C HIS A 236 -12.98 7.55 20.39
N ALA A 237 -13.25 6.24 20.29
CA ALA A 237 -12.38 5.28 19.59
C ALA A 237 -10.95 5.25 20.16
N VAL A 238 -10.82 5.40 21.48
CA VAL A 238 -9.54 5.40 22.19
C VAL A 238 -9.39 4.09 22.96
N LEU A 239 -8.31 3.37 22.70
CA LEU A 239 -7.89 2.21 23.50
C LEU A 239 -6.97 2.68 24.64
N ARG A 240 -7.14 2.12 25.83
CA ARG A 240 -6.33 2.47 27.01
C ARG A 240 -5.79 1.25 27.71
N TYR A 241 -4.57 1.35 28.21
CA TYR A 241 -4.01 0.37 29.13
C TYR A 241 -3.01 1.06 30.06
N ALA A 242 -3.28 1.06 31.36
CA ALA A 242 -2.50 1.82 32.34
C ALA A 242 -2.31 3.29 31.89
N ASN A 243 -1.07 3.74 31.72
CA ASN A 243 -0.73 5.09 31.26
C ASN A 243 -0.65 5.23 29.73
N HIS A 244 -0.94 4.17 28.99
CA HIS A 244 -0.93 4.18 27.53
C HIS A 244 -2.33 4.46 26.97
N SER A 245 -2.36 5.26 25.92
CA SER A 245 -3.56 5.60 25.16
C SER A 245 -3.23 5.48 23.68
N LEU A 246 -4.20 5.01 22.91
CA LEU A 246 -4.10 4.89 21.46
C LEU A 246 -5.42 5.36 20.84
N ASP A 247 -5.43 6.58 20.33
CA ASP A 247 -6.53 7.12 19.54
C ASP A 247 -6.45 6.57 18.11
N ILE A 248 -7.50 5.85 17.68
CA ILE A 248 -7.53 5.26 16.33
C ILE A 248 -7.45 6.37 15.26
N ARG A 249 -8.09 7.51 15.47
CA ARG A 249 -8.10 8.63 14.52
C ARG A 249 -6.85 9.49 14.64
N GLY A 250 -6.49 9.84 15.88
CA GLY A 250 -5.40 10.77 16.19
C GLY A 250 -3.99 10.17 16.07
N ASP A 251 -3.84 8.88 16.37
CA ASP A 251 -2.53 8.23 16.45
C ASP A 251 -2.37 7.16 15.35
N VAL A 252 -3.34 6.24 15.23
CA VAL A 252 -3.20 5.06 14.36
C VAL A 252 -3.21 5.41 12.88
N ILE A 253 -4.19 6.19 12.41
CA ILE A 253 -4.28 6.60 11.00
C ILE A 253 -3.00 7.35 10.55
N PRO A 254 -2.50 8.36 11.28
CA PRO A 254 -1.21 8.99 10.95
C PRO A 254 -0.04 8.01 10.93
N ALA A 255 0.01 7.05 11.85
CA ALA A 255 1.05 6.01 11.86
C ALA A 255 0.95 5.08 10.65
N LEU A 256 -0.26 4.72 10.20
CA LEU A 256 -0.49 3.94 8.98
C LEU A 256 0.04 4.67 7.75
N ILE A 257 -0.37 5.93 7.56
CA ILE A 257 0.05 6.78 6.43
C ILE A 257 1.57 6.97 6.42
N THR A 258 2.16 7.24 7.59
CA THR A 258 3.60 7.45 7.72
C THR A 258 4.38 6.15 7.47
N SER A 259 3.90 5.02 7.99
CA SER A 259 4.51 3.69 7.75
C SER A 259 4.47 3.31 6.27
N ARG A 260 3.36 3.63 5.59
CA ARG A 260 3.21 3.46 4.14
C ARG A 260 4.29 4.26 3.40
N GLN A 261 4.41 5.56 3.68
CA GLN A 261 5.40 6.42 3.04
C GLN A 261 6.83 5.92 3.27
N PHE A 262 7.13 5.41 4.46
CA PHE A 262 8.43 4.84 4.76
C PHE A 262 8.70 3.55 3.96
N ILE A 263 7.74 2.63 3.84
CA ILE A 263 7.84 1.45 2.97
C ILE A 263 8.15 1.89 1.52
N PHE A 264 7.47 2.92 1.01
CA PHE A 264 7.73 3.50 -0.30
C PHE A 264 9.17 3.99 -0.45
N GLN A 265 9.67 4.75 0.53
CA GLN A 265 11.02 5.30 0.51
C GLN A 265 12.07 4.19 0.50
N ILE A 266 11.88 3.11 1.28
CA ILE A 266 12.78 1.95 1.27
C ILE A 266 12.79 1.30 -0.12
N ALA A 267 11.61 1.08 -0.72
CA ALA A 267 11.51 0.50 -2.05
C ALA A 267 12.20 1.37 -3.12
N VAL A 268 12.08 2.70 -3.00
CA VAL A 268 12.78 3.65 -3.88
C VAL A 268 14.30 3.60 -3.67
N GLU A 269 14.78 3.57 -2.43
CA GLU A 269 16.23 3.48 -2.15
C GLU A 269 16.83 2.22 -2.78
N LYS A 270 16.13 1.08 -2.68
CA LYS A 270 16.69 -0.23 -3.06
C LYS A 270 16.42 -0.63 -4.50
N ALA A 271 15.30 -0.22 -5.08
CA ALA A 271 14.91 -0.59 -6.45
C ALA A 271 14.84 0.60 -7.43
N GLY A 272 15.22 1.80 -6.98
CA GLY A 272 15.08 3.05 -7.73
C GLY A 272 13.64 3.57 -7.72
N ALA A 273 13.44 4.81 -8.18
CA ALA A 273 12.13 5.42 -8.35
C ALA A 273 11.49 5.15 -9.74
N ALA A 274 12.32 4.79 -10.72
CA ALA A 274 11.94 4.59 -12.11
C ALA A 274 12.70 3.40 -12.71
N LYS A 275 12.05 2.66 -13.60
CA LYS A 275 12.60 1.55 -14.37
C LYS A 275 12.37 1.81 -15.86
N THR A 276 13.36 1.48 -16.68
CA THR A 276 13.34 1.68 -18.13
C THR A 276 13.32 0.35 -18.86
N VAL A 277 12.58 0.28 -19.98
CA VAL A 277 12.78 -0.80 -20.93
C VAL A 277 14.07 -0.52 -21.70
N ASN A 278 15.02 -1.45 -21.59
CA ASN A 278 16.38 -1.29 -22.11
C ASN A 278 16.57 -1.85 -23.52
N VAL A 279 15.47 -2.13 -24.21
CA VAL A 279 15.42 -2.57 -25.60
C VAL A 279 14.42 -1.69 -26.35
N PRO A 280 14.64 -1.43 -27.65
CA PRO A 280 13.63 -0.75 -28.45
C PRO A 280 12.38 -1.61 -28.54
N VAL A 281 11.20 -0.98 -28.48
CA VAL A 281 9.91 -1.64 -28.70
C VAL A 281 9.31 -1.13 -30.00
N GLU A 282 9.16 -2.03 -30.96
CA GLU A 282 8.60 -1.74 -32.27
C GLU A 282 7.24 -2.38 -32.44
N PHE A 283 6.26 -1.58 -32.84
CA PHE A 283 4.96 -2.06 -33.27
C PHE A 283 4.93 -2.03 -34.80
N PRO A 284 4.65 -3.18 -35.45
CA PRO A 284 4.61 -3.26 -36.90
C PRO A 284 3.49 -2.37 -37.46
N GLU A 285 3.58 -2.08 -38.76
CA GLU A 285 2.52 -1.37 -39.48
C GLU A 285 1.17 -2.04 -39.24
N PRO A 286 0.12 -1.29 -38.86
CA PRO A 286 -1.17 -1.89 -38.49
C PRO A 286 -1.88 -2.67 -39.61
N SER A 287 -1.42 -2.54 -40.87
CA SER A 287 -1.84 -3.38 -42.00
C SER A 287 -1.34 -4.83 -41.92
N LYS A 288 -0.45 -5.15 -40.97
CA LYS A 288 0.16 -6.48 -40.75
C LYS A 288 -0.07 -7.07 -39.35
N ALA A 289 -0.80 -6.38 -38.47
CA ALA A 289 -1.19 -6.94 -37.18
C ALA A 289 -2.33 -7.93 -37.42
N LEU A 290 -1.99 -9.23 -37.43
CA LEU A 290 -2.94 -10.34 -37.52
C LEU A 290 -4.01 -10.22 -36.44
N ILE A 291 -5.27 -10.35 -36.89
CA ILE A 291 -6.46 -10.63 -36.08
C ILE A 291 -6.24 -11.95 -35.33
#